data_AF-A0A961WKM8-F1
#
_entry.id   AF-A0A961WKM8-F1
#
_cell.length_a   1.000
_cell.length_b   1.000
_cell.length_c   1.000
_cell.angle_alpha   90.00
_cell.angle_beta   90.00
_cell.angle_gamma   90.00
#
_symmetry.space_group_name_H-M   'P 1'
#
loop_
_entity.id
_entity.type
_entity.pdbx_description
1 polymer ?
#
loop_
_entity_poly.entity_id
_entity_poly.type
_entity_poly.pdbx_seq_one_letter_code
_entity_poly.pdbx_strand_id
1 'polypeptide(L)'
;MPLATLKTRAEFLRVRGGSRSSSAGFTLECKPRPVSASTSAGRDGDVESSTAGRSAGPPRFGFTVTKKLGGAVRRNRIRRRLKAVVLVLAETHARRGYDYVLIARPAAFDQPFAALKNDLADAFHRVHHPRRAKRPPP
;
A
#
# COMPACT_ATOMS: atom_id res chain seq x y z
N MET A 1 -10.80 7.12 8.95
CA MET A 1 -9.67 8.09 9.04
C MET A 1 -9.16 8.51 7.65
N PRO A 2 -8.57 9.71 7.46
CA PRO A 2 -7.91 10.07 6.21
C PRO A 2 -6.67 9.20 5.97
N LEU A 3 -6.55 8.62 4.77
CA LEU A 3 -5.38 7.80 4.41
C LEU A 3 -4.15 8.69 4.22
N ALA A 4 -3.07 8.41 4.97
CA ALA A 4 -1.77 8.99 4.69
C ALA A 4 -1.22 8.44 3.37
N THR A 5 -0.75 9.31 2.47
CA THR A 5 -0.28 8.92 1.14
C THR A 5 1.18 9.26 0.92
N LEU A 6 1.85 8.48 0.07
CA LEU A 6 3.18 8.81 -0.46
C LEU A 6 3.01 9.88 -1.55
N LYS A 7 3.78 10.97 -1.47
CA LYS A 7 3.61 12.14 -2.35
C LYS A 7 4.77 12.31 -3.33
N THR A 8 5.99 11.97 -2.91
CA THR A 8 7.21 12.27 -3.67
C THR A 8 7.78 11.02 -4.35
N ARG A 9 8.45 11.19 -5.50
CA ARG A 9 9.10 10.08 -6.21
C ARG A 9 10.11 9.33 -5.33
N ALA A 10 10.84 10.04 -4.48
CA ALA A 10 11.81 9.45 -3.55
C ALA A 10 11.16 8.47 -2.56
N GLU A 11 9.96 8.80 -2.07
CA GLU A 11 9.18 7.91 -1.20
C GLU A 11 8.74 6.64 -1.95
N PHE A 12 8.25 6.75 -3.18
CA PHE A 12 7.87 5.59 -3.99
C PHE A 12 9.07 4.68 -4.28
N LEU A 13 10.22 5.25 -4.65
CA LEU A 13 11.43 4.48 -4.95
C LEU A 13 11.98 3.77 -3.72
N ARG A 14 11.76 4.31 -2.51
CA ARG A 14 12.22 3.70 -1.26
C ARG A 14 11.54 2.36 -0.96
N VAL A 15 10.26 2.24 -1.31
CA VAL A 15 9.48 1.01 -1.07
C VAL A 15 9.94 -0.12 -1.99
N ARG A 16 10.54 0.21 -3.14
CA ARG A 16 11.02 -0.76 -4.12
C ARG A 16 12.04 -1.73 -3.50
N GLY A 17 11.89 -3.01 -3.83
CA GLY A 17 12.76 -4.08 -3.31
C GLY A 17 12.46 -4.47 -1.86
N GLY A 18 11.33 -4.01 -1.30
CA GLY A 18 10.80 -4.50 -0.02
C GLY A 18 10.06 -5.84 -0.16
N SER A 19 9.36 -6.23 0.91
CA SER A 19 8.48 -7.40 0.89
C SER A 19 7.38 -7.19 -0.15
N ARG A 20 7.18 -8.19 -1.03
CA ARG A 20 6.21 -8.12 -2.12
C ARG A 20 5.23 -9.28 -2.10
N SER A 21 3.98 -8.97 -2.43
CA SER A 21 2.95 -9.97 -2.71
C SER A 21 2.21 -9.57 -3.98
N SER A 22 2.13 -10.49 -4.95
CA SER A 22 1.42 -10.27 -6.20
C SER A 22 0.10 -11.03 -6.19
N SER A 23 -0.96 -10.37 -6.65
CA SER A 23 -2.25 -10.96 -6.97
C SER A 23 -2.62 -10.73 -8.45
N ALA A 24 -3.82 -11.16 -8.84
CA ALA A 24 -4.40 -10.89 -10.15
C ALA A 24 -4.54 -9.38 -10.39
N GLY A 25 -5.17 -8.66 -9.46
CA GLY A 25 -5.47 -7.24 -9.62
C GLY A 25 -4.30 -6.27 -9.37
N PHE A 26 -3.34 -6.61 -8.52
CA PHE A 26 -2.25 -5.69 -8.15
C PHE A 26 -1.04 -6.42 -7.59
N THR A 27 0.08 -5.71 -7.47
CA THR A 27 1.22 -6.09 -6.62
C THR A 27 1.29 -5.12 -5.45
N LEU A 28 1.38 -5.65 -4.24
CA LEU A 28 1.67 -4.89 -3.02
C LEU A 28 3.17 -5.02 -2.73
N GLU A 29 3.86 -3.89 -2.64
CA GLU A 29 5.20 -3.80 -2.09
C GLU A 29 5.16 -3.01 -0.79
N CYS A 30 5.91 -3.45 0.23
CA CYS A 30 6.01 -2.71 1.48
C CYS A 30 7.43 -2.72 2.05
N LYS A 31 7.77 -1.66 2.77
CA LYS A 31 9.02 -1.57 3.51
C LYS A 31 8.80 -0.87 4.85
N PRO A 32 9.51 -1.27 5.92
CA PRO A 32 9.55 -0.48 7.14
C PRO A 32 10.07 0.93 6.83
N ARG A 33 9.39 1.95 7.36
CA ARG A 33 9.84 3.32 7.28
C ARG A 33 11.02 3.48 8.24
N PRO A 34 12.19 3.92 7.76
CA PRO A 34 13.30 4.20 8.65
C PRO A 34 12.87 5.30 9.63
N VAL A 35 13.19 5.10 10.90
CA VAL A 35 13.01 6.08 11.98
C VAL A 35 14.05 7.21 11.83
N SER A 36 14.04 7.90 10.69
CA SER A 36 14.90 9.05 10.46
C SER A 36 14.03 10.25 10.13
N ALA A 37 14.07 11.20 11.06
CA ALA A 37 13.51 12.54 11.07
C ALA A 37 12.15 12.70 10.36
N SER A 38 11.13 12.95 11.16
CA SER A 38 9.91 13.64 10.78
C SER A 38 10.19 14.91 9.98
N THR A 39 10.39 14.81 8.67
CA THR A 39 10.27 15.97 7.79
C THR A 39 8.88 15.95 7.16
N SER A 40 8.07 16.83 7.74
CA SER A 40 6.78 17.39 7.33
C SER A 40 6.42 17.28 5.84
N ALA A 41 5.20 16.83 5.56
CA ALA A 41 4.46 17.18 4.34
C ALA A 41 2.94 17.01 4.52
N GLY A 42 2.34 17.95 5.25
CA GLY A 42 0.90 18.13 5.36
C GLY A 42 0.56 19.33 6.23
N ARG A 43 0.50 20.51 5.61
CA ARG A 43 -0.38 21.60 6.05
C ARG A 43 -1.83 21.08 6.05
N ASP A 44 -2.64 21.75 6.86
CA ASP A 44 -4.08 21.61 7.10
C ASP A 44 -4.42 20.69 8.29
N GLY A 45 -4.98 21.34 9.30
CA GLY A 45 -5.17 20.85 10.67
C GLY A 45 -6.15 19.70 10.80
N ASP A 46 -5.92 18.86 11.81
CA ASP A 46 -6.82 18.68 12.95
C ASP A 46 -6.15 17.76 13.98
N VAL A 47 -6.48 18.00 15.25
CA VAL A 47 -5.88 17.45 16.47
C VAL A 47 -6.28 15.99 16.68
N GLU A 48 -5.30 15.11 16.97
CA GLU A 48 -5.44 14.18 18.11
C GLU A 48 -4.10 13.56 18.53
N SER A 49 -3.73 13.89 19.77
CA SER A 49 -2.59 13.37 20.52
C SER A 49 -2.93 12.03 21.16
N SER A 50 -2.04 11.05 21.08
CA SER A 50 -1.80 10.13 22.21
C SER A 50 -0.47 9.41 22.07
N THR A 51 0.43 9.76 22.98
CA THR A 51 1.77 9.22 23.21
C THR A 51 1.70 7.77 23.70
N ALA A 52 2.44 6.85 23.09
CA ALA A 52 3.32 5.87 23.77
C ALA A 52 3.89 4.84 22.78
N GLY A 53 5.23 4.86 22.63
CA GLY A 53 6.00 3.75 22.05
C GLY A 53 6.65 4.07 20.70
N ARG A 54 7.90 4.57 20.72
CA ARG A 54 8.85 4.71 19.59
C ARG A 54 8.18 4.94 18.22
N SER A 55 7.91 6.21 17.97
CA SER A 55 7.03 6.84 16.97
C SER A 55 7.12 6.32 15.52
N ALA A 56 6.53 5.15 15.27
CA ALA A 56 6.14 4.71 13.94
C ALA A 56 4.86 5.46 13.53
N GLY A 57 4.97 6.51 12.70
CA GLY A 57 3.81 7.27 12.20
C GLY A 57 2.80 6.41 11.41
N PRO A 58 1.63 6.93 11.03
CA PRO A 58 0.59 6.15 10.35
C PRO A 58 1.11 5.45 9.07
N PRO A 59 0.50 4.30 8.68
CA PRO A 59 0.85 3.63 7.42
C PRO A 59 0.61 4.58 6.26
N ARG A 60 1.58 4.66 5.32
CA ARG A 60 1.44 5.49 4.11
C ARG A 60 1.24 4.62 2.89
N PHE A 61 0.39 5.07 1.97
CA PHE A 61 0.03 4.32 0.76
C PHE A 61 0.35 5.12 -0.52
N GLY A 62 1.03 4.46 -1.45
CA GLY A 62 1.24 4.92 -2.81
C GLY A 62 0.46 4.07 -3.81
N PHE A 63 -0.06 4.68 -4.87
CA PHE A 63 -0.79 3.97 -5.93
C PHE A 63 -0.13 4.22 -7.28
N THR A 64 0.38 3.17 -7.90
CA THR A 64 1.02 3.24 -9.22
C THR A 64 0.10 2.58 -10.26
N VAL A 65 -0.37 3.38 -11.21
CA VAL A 65 -1.22 2.93 -12.32
C VAL A 65 -0.53 3.32 -13.62
N THR A 66 -0.07 2.33 -14.38
CA THR A 66 0.71 2.58 -15.60
C THR A 66 -0.18 2.97 -16.79
N LYS A 67 0.38 3.66 -17.79
CA LYS A 67 -0.33 4.01 -19.04
C LYS A 67 -0.80 2.76 -19.81
N LYS A 68 -0.14 1.61 -19.62
CA LYS A 68 -0.46 0.33 -20.26
C LYS A 68 -1.85 -0.21 -19.87
N LEU A 69 -2.44 0.27 -18.78
CA LEU A 69 -3.75 -0.16 -18.29
C LEU A 69 -4.93 0.54 -19.00
N GLY A 70 -4.65 1.43 -19.96
CA GLY A 70 -5.63 2.10 -20.80
C GLY A 70 -5.72 3.60 -20.56
N GLY A 71 -6.82 4.20 -21.06
CA GLY A 71 -7.07 5.64 -21.03
C GLY A 71 -7.22 6.23 -19.61
N ALA A 72 -7.34 7.57 -19.54
CA ALA A 72 -7.46 8.29 -18.27
C ALA A 72 -8.62 7.78 -17.39
N VAL A 73 -9.78 7.50 -17.99
CA VAL A 73 -10.97 7.02 -17.26
C VAL A 73 -10.74 5.66 -16.62
N ARG A 74 -10.21 4.67 -17.37
CA ARG A 74 -9.89 3.34 -16.83
C ARG A 74 -8.88 3.44 -15.69
N ARG A 75 -7.81 4.23 -15.86
CA ARG A 75 -6.78 4.44 -14.82
C ARG A 75 -7.34 5.11 -13.56
N ASN A 76 -8.18 6.13 -13.72
CA ASN A 76 -8.83 6.81 -12.59
C ASN A 76 -9.79 5.88 -11.85
N ARG A 77 -10.53 5.04 -12.58
CA ARG A 77 -11.41 4.03 -11.99
C ARG A 77 -10.59 3.00 -11.20
N ILE A 78 -9.52 2.45 -11.77
CA ILE A 78 -8.62 1.52 -11.06
C ILE A 78 -8.06 2.18 -9.80
N ARG A 79 -7.54 3.41 -9.89
CA ARG A 79 -6.99 4.14 -8.75
C ARG A 79 -8.03 4.35 -7.64
N ARG A 80 -9.25 4.77 -8.02
CA ARG A 80 -10.37 4.94 -7.08
C ARG A 80 -10.76 3.62 -6.40
N ARG A 81 -10.85 2.53 -7.16
CA ARG A 81 -11.16 1.20 -6.64
C ARG A 81 -10.11 0.72 -5.64
N LEU A 82 -8.83 0.78 -6.00
CA LEU A 82 -7.74 0.39 -5.10
C LEU A 82 -7.72 1.25 -3.84
N LYS A 83 -7.93 2.57 -3.96
CA LYS A 83 -8.01 3.47 -2.80
C LYS A 83 -9.16 3.10 -1.87
N ALA A 84 -10.34 2.78 -2.42
CA ALA A 84 -11.49 2.37 -1.63
C ALA A 84 -11.25 1.05 -0.89
N VAL A 85 -10.61 0.06 -1.52
CA VAL A 85 -10.24 -1.20 -0.86
C VAL A 85 -9.25 -0.96 0.28
N VAL A 86 -8.21 -0.16 0.04
CA VAL A 86 -7.23 0.21 1.07
C VAL A 86 -7.90 0.93 2.23
N LEU A 87 -8.83 1.86 1.96
CA LEU A 87 -9.52 2.59 3.01
C LEU A 87 -10.30 1.69 3.96
N VAL A 88 -10.88 0.59 3.45
CA VAL A 88 -11.61 -0.38 4.27
C VAL A 88 -10.68 -1.26 5.11
N LEU A 89 -9.48 -1.60 4.59
CA LEU A 89 -8.62 -2.61 5.21
C LEU A 89 -7.41 -2.04 5.95
N ALA A 90 -7.05 -0.78 5.71
CA ALA A 90 -5.84 -0.17 6.26
C ALA A 90 -5.87 -0.08 7.78
N GLU A 91 -7.03 0.20 8.38
CA GLU A 91 -7.17 0.37 9.83
C GLU A 91 -6.93 -0.94 10.59
N THR A 92 -7.31 -2.08 10.00
CA THR A 92 -7.20 -3.41 10.63
C THR A 92 -5.93 -4.17 10.25
N HIS A 93 -5.48 -4.05 9.00
CA HIS A 93 -4.41 -4.91 8.48
C HIS A 93 -3.06 -4.21 8.25
N ALA A 94 -3.04 -2.88 8.11
CA ALA A 94 -1.79 -2.17 7.82
C ALA A 94 -1.02 -1.85 9.10
N ARG A 95 0.27 -2.22 9.13
CA ARG A 95 1.16 -1.87 10.24
C ARG A 95 1.60 -0.41 10.18
N ARG A 96 1.55 0.27 11.33
CA ARG A 96 2.12 1.61 11.52
C ARG A 96 3.62 1.60 11.25
N GLY A 97 4.16 2.70 10.73
CA GLY A 97 5.57 2.82 10.37
C GLY A 97 5.97 2.05 9.13
N TYR A 98 5.03 1.63 8.28
CA TYR A 98 5.32 1.03 6.98
C TYR A 98 4.87 1.94 5.85
N ASP A 99 5.61 1.88 4.75
CA ASP A 99 5.25 2.49 3.49
C ASP A 99 4.84 1.37 2.52
N TYR A 100 3.64 1.49 1.95
CA TYR A 100 3.03 0.52 1.04
C TYR A 100 2.87 1.15 -0.35
N VAL A 101 3.20 0.41 -1.40
CA VAL A 101 2.93 0.79 -2.79
C VAL A 101 2.11 -0.30 -3.46
N LEU A 102 0.93 0.08 -3.95
CA LEU A 102 0.07 -0.76 -4.77
C LEU A 102 0.32 -0.46 -6.23
N ILE A 103 0.83 -1.45 -6.95
CA ILE A 103 1.05 -1.39 -8.40
C ILE A 103 -0.11 -2.10 -9.08
N ALA A 104 -0.95 -1.34 -9.78
CA ALA A 104 -2.11 -1.90 -10.47
C ALA A 104 -1.69 -2.82 -11.62
N ARG A 105 -2.44 -3.92 -11.79
CA ARG A 105 -2.37 -4.84 -12.93
C ARG A 105 -3.67 -4.77 -13.75
N PRO A 106 -3.68 -5.28 -15.01
CA PRO A 106 -4.84 -5.21 -15.89
C PRO A 106 -6.14 -5.73 -15.25
N ALA A 107 -6.07 -6.82 -14.49
CA ALA A 107 -7.24 -7.42 -13.86
C ALA A 107 -7.88 -6.55 -12.77
N ALA A 108 -7.22 -5.48 -12.27
CA ALA A 108 -7.81 -4.56 -11.28
C ALA A 108 -9.10 -3.89 -11.77
N PHE A 109 -9.26 -3.77 -13.09
CA PHE A 109 -10.42 -3.12 -13.68
C PHE A 109 -11.67 -4.02 -13.67
N ASP A 110 -11.50 -5.31 -14.00
CA ASP A 110 -12.61 -6.25 -14.21
C ASP A 110 -12.91 -7.08 -12.95
N GLN A 111 -11.92 -7.30 -12.10
CA GLN A 111 -12.07 -8.13 -10.90
C GLN A 111 -13.14 -7.57 -9.95
N PRO A 112 -14.00 -8.40 -9.33
CA PRO A 112 -14.99 -7.95 -8.35
C PRO A 112 -14.36 -7.22 -7.15
N PHE A 113 -15.06 -6.24 -6.58
CA PHE A 113 -14.54 -5.46 -5.44
C PHE A 113 -14.30 -6.34 -4.20
N ALA A 114 -15.15 -7.33 -3.95
CA ALA A 114 -14.97 -8.30 -2.87
C ALA A 114 -13.68 -9.13 -3.06
N ALA A 115 -13.41 -9.57 -4.28
CA ALA A 115 -12.18 -10.29 -4.59
C ALA A 115 -10.93 -9.40 -4.39
N LEU A 116 -10.98 -8.12 -4.80
CA LEU A 116 -9.88 -7.18 -4.52
C LEU A 116 -9.65 -6.95 -3.02
N LYS A 117 -10.71 -6.95 -2.20
CA LYS A 117 -10.60 -6.87 -0.74
C LYS A 117 -9.89 -8.09 -0.17
N ASN A 118 -10.35 -9.29 -0.53
CA ASN A 118 -9.77 -10.54 -0.06
C ASN A 118 -8.29 -10.64 -0.46
N ASP A 119 -7.98 -10.32 -1.72
CA ASP A 119 -6.61 -10.27 -2.23
C ASP A 119 -5.73 -9.31 -1.44
N LEU A 120 -6.26 -8.15 -1.01
CA LEU A 120 -5.48 -7.17 -0.25
C LEU A 120 -5.27 -7.62 1.20
N ALA A 121 -6.27 -8.21 1.83
CA ALA A 121 -6.13 -8.80 3.16
C ALA A 121 -5.06 -9.91 3.17
N ASP A 122 -5.12 -10.81 2.18
CA ASP A 122 -4.11 -11.84 1.96
C ASP A 122 -2.73 -11.24 1.69
N ALA A 123 -2.66 -10.19 0.88
CA ALA A 123 -1.40 -9.52 0.60
C ALA A 123 -0.77 -8.92 1.85
N PHE A 124 -1.56 -8.26 2.73
CA PHE A 124 -1.05 -7.77 4.02
C PHE A 124 -0.50 -8.90 4.88
N HIS A 125 -1.21 -10.03 4.99
CA HIS A 125 -0.69 -11.21 5.70
C HIS A 125 0.63 -11.69 5.12
N ARG A 126 0.73 -11.82 3.80
CA ARG A 126 1.94 -12.35 3.12
C ARG A 126 3.15 -11.42 3.21
N VAL A 127 2.97 -10.10 3.12
CA VAL A 127 4.10 -9.16 3.18
C VAL A 127 4.66 -9.01 4.60
N HIS A 128 3.83 -9.27 5.61
CA HIS A 128 4.20 -9.23 7.02
C HIS A 128 4.64 -10.58 7.59
N HIS A 129 4.23 -11.67 6.94
CA HIS A 129 4.66 -13.03 7.21
C HIS A 129 5.16 -13.64 5.90
N PRO A 130 6.29 -13.16 5.36
CA PRO A 130 6.83 -13.72 4.14
C PRO A 130 7.07 -15.21 4.37
N ARG A 131 6.34 -16.08 3.66
CA ARG A 131 6.66 -17.51 3.64
C ARG A 131 8.09 -17.58 3.09
N ARG A 132 9.03 -17.95 3.96
CA ARG A 132 10.40 -18.31 3.59
C ARG A 132 10.29 -19.22 2.37
N ALA A 133 10.79 -18.73 1.23
CA ALA A 133 10.55 -19.37 -0.07
C ALA A 133 10.88 -20.87 0.02
N LYS A 134 9.99 -21.72 -0.51
CA LYS A 134 10.30 -23.15 -0.69
C LYS A 134 11.61 -23.25 -1.47
N ARG A 135 12.63 -23.82 -0.84
CA ARG A 135 13.84 -24.33 -1.51
C ARG A 135 13.36 -25.32 -2.60
N PRO A 136 13.81 -25.21 -3.86
CA PRO A 136 13.49 -26.23 -4.86
C PRO A 136 14.08 -27.57 -4.38
N PRO A 137 13.39 -28.72 -4.61
CA PRO A 137 13.95 -30.03 -4.29
C PRO A 137 15.26 -30.25 -5.06
N PRO A 138 16.20 -31.05 -4.49
CA PRO A 138 17.51 -31.31 -5.08
C PRO A 138 17.42 -31.95 -6.46
#